data_AF-A0A973BFH3-F1
#
_entry.id   AF-A0A973BFH3-F1
#
_cell.length_a   1.000
_cell.length_b   1.000
_cell.length_c   1.000
_cell.angle_alpha   90.00
_cell.angle_beta   90.00
_cell.angle_gamma   90.00
#
_symmetry.space_group_name_H-M   'P 1'
#
loop_
_entity.id
_entity.type
_entity.pdbx_description
1 polymer ?
#
loop_
_entity_poly.entity_id
_entity_poly.type
_entity_poly.pdbx_seq_one_letter_code
_entity_poly.pdbx_strand_id
1 'polypeptide(L)'
;MIRKYRYLILRRSLQVSLMFLYFAGNAWGFTFLQGNLSSSLLLGFIPLSDPYAALQMLVAGAVLSSDLLIGVLIITLFYISIGGRAFCSWVCPINIISDASNYIRRKFGFNKIQKKQPASRNLRYFVLFLSLILSYFLGLSAFEFISPISMVHRGLVFGMGFGYGAIVIIFLFDLFVLKNGWCGHICPLGAFYSMAAKFSLIKVAHDAQKCTACMECKDVCPESQVLFMINKESIPVLSGECTSCARCIEVCNDDALNFTIRNFKGEKNET
;
A
#
# COMPACT_ATOMS: atom_id res chain seq x y z
N MET A 1 10.86 -4.62 24.67
CA MET A 1 10.10 -5.42 23.68
C MET A 1 9.18 -4.58 22.78
N ILE A 2 8.41 -3.63 23.32
CA ILE A 2 7.41 -2.82 22.57
C ILE A 2 8.04 -1.97 21.44
N ARG A 3 9.24 -1.40 21.63
CA ARG A 3 9.90 -0.55 20.63
C ARG A 3 10.25 -1.28 19.32
N LYS A 4 10.46 -2.61 19.36
CA LYS A 4 10.84 -3.45 18.20
C LYS A 4 9.67 -3.73 17.24
N TYR A 5 8.42 -3.61 17.71
CA TYR A 5 7.21 -3.87 16.91
C TYR A 5 6.28 -2.65 16.81
N ARG A 6 6.80 -1.45 17.09
CA ARG A 6 5.99 -0.23 17.20
C ARG A 6 5.21 0.09 15.92
N TYR A 7 5.83 -0.05 14.76
CA TYR A 7 5.19 0.26 13.48
C TYR A 7 4.29 -0.87 13.04
N LEU A 8 4.65 -2.13 13.33
CA LEU A 8 3.76 -3.27 13.11
C LEU A 8 2.46 -3.12 13.91
N ILE A 9 2.56 -2.81 15.20
CA ILE A 9 1.40 -2.59 16.08
C ILE A 9 0.60 -1.40 15.57
N LEU A 10 1.24 -0.26 15.29
CA LEU A 10 0.54 0.94 14.83
C LEU A 10 -0.22 0.71 13.52
N ARG A 11 0.39 0.02 12.55
CA ARG A 11 -0.26 -0.35 11.27
C ARG A 11 -1.48 -1.25 11.49
N ARG A 12 -1.36 -2.26 12.35
CA ARG A 12 -2.45 -3.19 12.62
C ARG A 12 -3.59 -2.55 13.39
N SER A 13 -3.26 -1.74 14.40
CA SER A 13 -4.25 -0.96 15.14
C SER A 13 -4.99 0.00 14.20
N LEU A 14 -4.28 0.68 13.29
CA LEU A 14 -4.91 1.58 12.32
C LEU A 14 -5.83 0.81 11.35
N GLN A 15 -5.36 -0.30 10.77
CA GLN A 15 -6.16 -1.11 9.85
C GLN A 15 -7.43 -1.64 10.52
N VAL A 16 -7.30 -2.26 11.68
CA VAL A 16 -8.44 -2.82 12.42
C VAL A 16 -9.40 -1.71 12.86
N SER A 17 -8.87 -0.58 13.34
CA SER A 17 -9.69 0.58 13.72
C SER A 17 -10.47 1.13 12.52
N LEU A 18 -9.83 1.29 11.36
CA LEU A 18 -10.51 1.74 10.15
C LEU A 18 -11.61 0.75 9.71
N MET A 19 -11.31 -0.56 9.69
CA MET A 19 -12.33 -1.56 9.35
C MET A 19 -13.51 -1.51 10.31
N PHE A 20 -13.24 -1.38 11.62
CA PHE A 20 -14.27 -1.25 12.64
C PHE A 20 -15.10 0.02 12.47
N LEU A 21 -14.47 1.16 12.19
CA LEU A 21 -15.16 2.43 11.96
C LEU A 21 -16.06 2.37 10.72
N TYR A 22 -15.58 1.79 9.61
CA TYR A 22 -16.41 1.58 8.42
C TYR A 22 -17.57 0.62 8.69
N PHE A 23 -17.33 -0.46 9.44
CA PHE A 23 -18.40 -1.37 9.83
C PHE A 23 -19.44 -0.65 10.71
N ALA A 24 -18.99 0.09 11.73
CA ALA A 24 -19.86 0.85 12.63
C ALA A 24 -20.65 1.94 11.90
N GLY A 25 -20.02 2.64 10.95
CA GLY A 25 -20.70 3.66 10.13
C GLY A 25 -21.79 3.07 9.24
N ASN A 26 -21.51 1.93 8.59
CA ASN A 26 -22.47 1.28 7.70
C ASN A 26 -23.56 0.47 8.45
N ALA A 27 -23.24 -0.15 9.58
CA ALA A 27 -24.16 -1.00 10.34
C ALA A 27 -24.98 -0.25 11.40
N TRP A 28 -24.37 0.73 12.08
CA TRP A 28 -25.00 1.49 13.18
C TRP A 28 -25.27 2.96 12.82
N GLY A 29 -24.97 3.39 11.60
CA GLY A 29 -25.25 4.76 11.14
C GLY A 29 -24.36 5.83 11.78
N PHE A 30 -23.24 5.45 12.40
CA PHE A 30 -22.28 6.43 12.94
C PHE A 30 -21.77 7.35 11.83
N THR A 31 -21.86 8.67 12.05
CA THR A 31 -21.50 9.69 11.06
C THR A 31 -19.99 9.91 10.90
N PHE A 32 -19.17 9.20 11.68
CA PHE A 32 -17.72 9.44 11.71
C PHE A 32 -17.03 9.04 10.39
N LEU A 33 -17.37 7.88 9.84
CA LEU A 33 -16.85 7.38 8.56
C LEU A 33 -17.96 6.62 7.85
N GLN A 34 -18.50 7.19 6.78
CA GLN A 34 -19.54 6.57 5.95
C GLN A 34 -18.98 6.29 4.55
N GLY A 35 -19.43 5.20 3.92
CA GLY A 35 -18.97 4.79 2.60
C GLY A 35 -17.94 3.65 2.62
N ASN A 36 -16.98 3.70 1.71
CA ASN A 36 -15.96 2.66 1.51
C ASN A 36 -14.55 3.26 1.28
N LEU A 37 -13.56 2.41 1.05
CA LEU A 37 -12.15 2.84 0.85
C LEU A 37 -11.89 3.63 -0.45
N SER A 38 -12.81 3.60 -1.41
CA SER A 38 -12.73 4.33 -2.68
C SER A 38 -13.46 5.68 -2.64
N SER A 39 -14.54 5.77 -1.86
CA SER A 39 -15.26 7.01 -1.58
C SER A 39 -15.88 6.96 -0.19
N SER A 40 -15.45 7.85 0.68
CA SER A 40 -15.93 7.97 2.06
C SER A 40 -16.23 9.43 2.42
N LEU A 41 -17.14 9.62 3.36
CA LEU A 41 -17.39 10.90 4.02
C LEU A 41 -16.90 10.79 5.46
N LEU A 42 -15.93 11.62 5.80
CA LEU A 42 -15.47 11.78 7.18
C LEU A 42 -16.33 12.83 7.89
N LEU A 43 -16.89 12.46 9.04
CA LEU A 43 -17.76 13.29 9.88
C LEU A 43 -18.98 13.86 9.13
N GLY A 44 -19.36 13.28 7.99
CA GLY A 44 -20.45 13.76 7.14
C GLY A 44 -20.14 15.02 6.32
N PHE A 45 -18.92 15.59 6.38
CA PHE A 45 -18.59 16.84 5.68
C PHE A 45 -17.29 16.83 4.88
N ILE A 46 -16.31 15.96 5.19
CA ILE A 46 -15.07 15.89 4.40
C ILE A 46 -15.17 14.72 3.41
N PRO A 47 -15.30 14.96 2.10
CA PRO A 47 -15.22 13.91 1.11
C PRO A 47 -13.77 13.39 1.04
N LEU A 48 -13.64 12.07 1.03
CA LEU A 48 -12.38 11.35 0.93
C LEU A 48 -12.53 10.35 -0.21
N SER A 49 -11.99 10.71 -1.37
CA SER A 49 -12.14 9.94 -2.61
C SER A 49 -10.78 9.51 -3.14
N ASP A 50 -10.65 8.24 -3.50
CA ASP A 50 -9.42 7.69 -4.06
C ASP A 50 -9.15 8.31 -5.45
N PRO A 51 -7.99 8.98 -5.66
CA PRO A 51 -7.61 9.53 -6.96
C PRO A 51 -7.63 8.49 -8.09
N TYR A 52 -7.34 7.23 -7.81
CA TYR A 52 -7.38 6.19 -8.83
C TYR A 52 -8.81 5.79 -9.21
N ALA A 53 -9.71 5.64 -8.23
CA ALA A 53 -11.13 5.40 -8.49
C ALA A 53 -11.75 6.57 -9.26
N ALA A 54 -11.45 7.81 -8.87
CA ALA A 54 -11.91 9.01 -9.58
C ALA A 54 -11.39 9.08 -11.02
N LEU A 55 -10.12 8.69 -11.25
CA LEU A 55 -9.57 8.58 -12.61
C LEU A 55 -10.32 7.54 -13.44
N GLN A 56 -10.66 6.38 -12.86
CA GLN A 56 -11.46 5.36 -13.56
C GLN A 56 -12.86 5.86 -13.91
N MET A 57 -13.51 6.60 -12.99
CA MET A 57 -14.81 7.21 -13.23
C MET A 57 -14.76 8.22 -14.38
N LEU A 58 -13.74 9.09 -14.39
CA LEU A 58 -13.53 10.05 -15.49
C LEU A 58 -13.34 9.35 -16.84
N VAL A 59 -12.48 8.31 -16.87
CA VAL A 59 -12.21 7.54 -18.08
C VAL A 59 -13.45 6.76 -18.54
N ALA A 60 -14.31 6.32 -17.61
CA ALA A 60 -15.59 5.71 -17.91
C ALA A 60 -16.65 6.70 -18.44
N GLY A 61 -16.33 8.01 -18.50
CA GLY A 61 -17.24 9.05 -18.99
C GLY A 61 -18.17 9.63 -17.92
N ALA A 62 -17.92 9.37 -16.64
CA ALA A 62 -18.71 9.94 -15.56
C ALA A 62 -18.39 11.42 -15.34
N VAL A 63 -19.43 12.23 -15.12
CA VAL A 63 -19.28 13.62 -14.68
C VAL A 63 -19.01 13.61 -13.17
N LEU A 64 -17.84 14.08 -12.75
CA LEU A 64 -17.48 14.16 -11.34
C LEU A 64 -18.10 15.41 -10.68
N SER A 65 -18.66 15.23 -9.48
CA SER A 65 -19.09 16.35 -8.65
C SER A 65 -17.90 17.13 -8.09
N SER A 66 -18.11 18.42 -7.79
CA SER A 66 -17.11 19.27 -7.14
C SER A 66 -16.61 18.69 -5.82
N ASP A 67 -17.50 18.07 -5.04
CA ASP A 67 -17.16 17.46 -3.76
C ASP A 67 -16.18 16.30 -3.91
N LEU A 68 -16.35 15.49 -4.96
CA LEU A 68 -15.45 14.37 -5.24
C LEU A 68 -14.07 14.88 -5.65
N LEU A 69 -13.99 15.94 -6.45
CA LEU A 69 -12.72 16.57 -6.83
C LEU A 69 -11.96 17.14 -5.62
N ILE A 70 -12.67 17.77 -4.69
CA ILE A 70 -12.09 18.25 -3.42
C ILE A 70 -11.53 17.07 -2.62
N GLY A 71 -12.29 15.96 -2.52
CA GLY A 71 -11.83 14.76 -1.82
C GLY A 71 -10.59 14.12 -2.44
N VAL A 72 -10.53 14.04 -3.77
CA VAL A 72 -9.35 13.58 -4.53
C VAL A 72 -8.13 14.44 -4.23
N LEU A 73 -8.30 15.76 -4.22
CA LEU A 73 -7.21 16.70 -3.97
C LEU A 73 -6.67 16.54 -2.54
N ILE A 74 -7.55 16.46 -1.54
CA ILE A 74 -7.17 16.25 -0.13
C ILE A 74 -6.36 14.96 0.03
N ILE A 75 -6.88 13.85 -0.50
CA ILE A 75 -6.21 12.54 -0.39
C ILE A 75 -4.86 12.54 -1.11
N THR A 76 -4.80 13.13 -2.30
CA THR A 76 -3.58 13.19 -3.09
C THR A 76 -2.50 13.99 -2.36
N LEU A 77 -2.83 15.16 -1.81
CA LEU A 77 -1.89 15.97 -1.03
C LEU A 77 -1.41 15.25 0.25
N PHE A 78 -2.31 14.54 0.93
CA PHE A 78 -1.98 13.76 2.11
C PHE A 78 -0.98 12.64 1.80
N TYR A 79 -1.22 11.86 0.74
CA TYR A 79 -0.32 10.75 0.37
C TYR A 79 1.01 11.23 -0.24
N ILE A 80 1.03 12.36 -0.94
CA ILE A 80 2.27 13.01 -1.34
C ILE A 80 3.08 13.43 -0.10
N SER A 81 2.43 13.93 0.95
CA SER A 81 3.15 14.34 2.16
C SER A 81 3.76 13.16 2.93
N ILE A 82 3.03 12.04 3.05
CA ILE A 82 3.42 10.95 3.97
C ILE A 82 4.20 9.81 3.29
N GLY A 83 4.06 9.64 1.97
CA GLY A 83 4.62 8.50 1.25
C GLY A 83 3.55 7.86 0.37
N GLY A 84 3.72 7.89 -0.96
CA GLY A 84 2.60 7.63 -1.86
C GLY A 84 2.03 6.21 -1.77
N ARG A 85 2.84 5.18 -1.49
CA ARG A 85 2.33 3.81 -1.25
C ARG A 85 2.03 3.51 0.23
N ALA A 86 1.95 4.53 1.10
CA ALA A 86 1.59 4.34 2.50
C ALA A 86 0.19 3.71 2.64
N PHE A 87 -0.77 4.07 1.78
CA PHE A 87 -2.11 3.44 1.76
C PHE A 87 -2.04 1.90 1.77
N CYS A 88 -1.18 1.33 0.91
CA CYS A 88 -1.04 -0.13 0.78
C CYS A 88 -0.60 -0.80 2.08
N SER A 89 0.24 -0.14 2.88
CA SER A 89 0.82 -0.69 4.11
C SER A 89 0.00 -0.39 5.36
N TRP A 90 -0.66 0.78 5.40
CA TRP A 90 -1.26 1.37 6.59
C TRP A 90 -2.79 1.34 6.60
N VAL A 91 -3.42 1.34 5.42
CA VAL A 91 -4.88 1.43 5.29
C VAL A 91 -5.46 0.16 4.67
N CYS A 92 -4.80 -0.39 3.65
CA CYS A 92 -5.33 -1.52 2.89
C CYS A 92 -5.45 -2.80 3.74
N PRO A 93 -6.65 -3.43 3.82
CA PRO A 93 -6.85 -4.65 4.60
C PRO A 93 -6.18 -5.87 3.96
N ILE A 94 -5.98 -5.87 2.65
CA ILE A 94 -5.31 -6.97 1.93
C ILE A 94 -3.86 -7.16 2.40
N ASN A 95 -3.21 -6.08 2.84
CA ASN A 95 -1.85 -6.19 3.35
C ASN A 95 -1.77 -7.09 4.60
N ILE A 96 -2.82 -7.18 5.43
CA ILE A 96 -2.82 -8.11 6.58
C ILE A 96 -2.70 -9.56 6.08
N ILE A 97 -3.44 -9.89 5.03
CA ILE A 97 -3.47 -11.22 4.41
C ILE A 97 -2.11 -11.54 3.77
N SER A 98 -1.55 -10.62 2.98
CA SER A 98 -0.21 -10.78 2.41
C SER A 98 0.87 -10.87 3.48
N ASP A 99 0.75 -10.16 4.61
CA ASP A 99 1.72 -10.27 5.70
C ASP A 99 1.61 -11.61 6.44
N ALA A 100 0.39 -12.14 6.60
CA ALA A 100 0.16 -13.46 7.17
C ALA A 100 0.75 -14.57 6.27
N SER A 101 0.52 -14.52 4.96
CA SER A 101 1.10 -15.48 4.01
C SER A 101 2.63 -15.43 4.05
N ASN A 102 3.23 -14.24 4.08
CA ASN A 102 4.69 -14.08 4.20
C ASN A 102 5.26 -14.55 5.54
N TYR A 103 4.52 -14.40 6.63
CA TYR A 103 4.93 -14.94 7.93
C TYR A 103 4.99 -16.47 7.88
N ILE A 104 3.95 -17.10 7.34
CA ILE A 104 3.87 -18.56 7.17
C ILE A 104 4.98 -19.04 6.22
N ARG A 105 5.20 -18.36 5.09
CA ARG A 105 6.31 -18.68 4.17
C ARG A 105 7.67 -18.69 4.85
N ARG A 106 7.94 -17.73 5.74
CA ARG A 106 9.20 -17.65 6.49
C ARG A 106 9.31 -18.78 7.52
N LYS A 107 8.22 -19.07 8.23
CA LYS A 107 8.17 -20.12 9.26
C LYS A 107 8.37 -21.52 8.67
N PHE A 108 7.75 -21.80 7.53
CA PHE A 108 7.82 -23.11 6.84
C PHE A 108 8.92 -23.19 5.77
N GLY A 109 9.73 -22.14 5.59
CA GLY A 109 10.88 -22.18 4.68
C GLY A 109 10.53 -22.17 3.18
N PHE A 110 9.29 -21.90 2.78
CA PHE A 110 8.87 -21.83 1.37
C PHE A 110 9.69 -20.81 0.54
N ASN A 111 10.28 -19.81 1.19
CA ASN A 111 11.16 -18.83 0.53
C ASN A 111 12.42 -19.47 -0.10
N LYS A 112 12.88 -20.63 0.38
CA LYS A 112 14.06 -21.32 -0.17
C LYS A 112 13.76 -22.08 -1.47
N ILE A 113 12.49 -22.44 -1.70
CA ILE A 113 12.03 -23.27 -2.81
C ILE A 113 11.77 -22.41 -4.07
N GLN A 114 11.31 -21.17 -3.91
CA GLN A 114 11.03 -20.24 -5.02
C GLN A 114 12.17 -19.24 -5.26
N LYS A 115 13.26 -19.70 -5.89
CA LYS A 115 14.37 -18.84 -6.33
C LYS A 115 14.05 -18.02 -7.60
N LYS A 116 13.15 -18.48 -8.47
CA LYS A 116 12.70 -17.74 -9.66
C LYS A 116 11.38 -17.04 -9.34
N GLN A 117 11.36 -15.71 -9.44
CA GLN A 117 10.12 -14.94 -9.42
C GLN A 117 9.52 -15.02 -10.84
N PRO A 118 8.42 -15.77 -11.07
CA PRO A 118 7.87 -15.96 -12.43
C PRO A 118 7.29 -14.70 -13.06
N ALA A 119 6.97 -13.67 -12.27
CA ALA A 119 6.32 -12.45 -12.77
C ALA A 119 7.24 -11.23 -12.61
N SER A 120 7.26 -10.37 -13.64
CA SER A 120 7.90 -9.06 -13.55
C SER A 120 7.02 -8.12 -12.73
N ARG A 121 7.64 -7.26 -11.92
CA ARG A 121 6.91 -6.23 -11.16
C ARG A 121 6.26 -5.18 -12.06
N ASN A 122 6.64 -5.14 -13.35
CA ASN A 122 6.02 -4.26 -14.35
C ASN A 122 4.60 -4.70 -14.71
N LEU A 123 4.22 -5.94 -14.39
CA LEU A 123 2.88 -6.46 -14.64
C LEU A 123 1.78 -5.57 -14.02
N ARG A 124 2.00 -4.98 -12.85
CA ARG A 124 0.99 -4.09 -12.22
C ARG A 124 0.73 -2.82 -13.04
N TYR A 125 1.73 -2.31 -13.76
CA TYR A 125 1.55 -1.13 -14.62
C TYR A 125 0.80 -1.51 -15.89
N PHE A 126 1.04 -2.72 -16.39
CA PHE A 126 0.22 -3.30 -17.46
C PHE A 126 -1.23 -3.48 -17.00
N VAL A 127 -1.47 -4.06 -15.81
CA VAL A 127 -2.82 -4.21 -15.23
C VAL A 127 -3.48 -2.84 -14.98
N LEU A 128 -2.71 -1.84 -14.55
CA LEU A 128 -3.20 -0.46 -14.41
C LEU A 128 -3.68 0.09 -15.75
N PHE A 129 -2.86 0.01 -16.79
CA PHE A 129 -3.24 0.47 -18.13
C PHE A 129 -4.47 -0.29 -18.68
N LEU A 130 -4.46 -1.62 -18.55
CA LEU A 130 -5.57 -2.47 -18.96
C LEU A 130 -6.87 -2.11 -18.21
N SER A 131 -6.79 -1.83 -16.90
CA SER A 131 -7.97 -1.45 -16.11
C SER A 131 -8.60 -0.13 -16.56
N LEU A 132 -7.80 0.82 -17.04
CA LEU A 132 -8.30 2.09 -17.58
C LEU A 132 -8.95 1.88 -18.95
N ILE A 133 -8.34 1.06 -19.81
CA ILE A 133 -8.93 0.67 -21.10
C ILE A 133 -10.28 -0.02 -20.90
N LEU A 134 -10.35 -1.00 -20.00
CA LEU A 134 -11.60 -1.69 -19.70
C LEU A 134 -12.64 -0.73 -19.12
N SER A 135 -12.23 0.21 -18.27
CA SER A 135 -13.12 1.25 -17.77
C SER A 135 -13.71 2.13 -18.86
N TYR A 136 -12.89 2.52 -19.85
CA TYR A 136 -13.35 3.29 -21.00
C TYR A 136 -14.39 2.53 -21.84
N PHE A 137 -14.11 1.26 -22.19
CA PHE A 137 -15.00 0.48 -23.05
C PHE A 137 -16.28 0.00 -22.35
N LEU A 138 -16.20 -0.33 -21.06
CA LEU A 138 -17.34 -0.84 -20.30
C LEU A 138 -18.18 0.27 -19.67
N GLY A 139 -17.69 1.51 -19.64
CA GLY A 139 -18.40 2.63 -19.00
C GLY A 139 -18.56 2.46 -17.48
N LEU A 140 -17.68 1.69 -16.84
CA LEU A 140 -17.72 1.41 -15.40
C LEU A 140 -16.32 1.34 -14.77
N SER A 141 -16.21 1.55 -13.46
CA SER A 141 -14.95 1.42 -12.71
C SER A 141 -14.52 -0.06 -12.60
N ALA A 142 -13.84 -0.57 -13.63
CA ALA A 142 -13.54 -1.99 -13.83
C ALA A 142 -12.76 -2.60 -12.66
N PHE A 143 -11.79 -1.86 -12.10
CA PHE A 143 -11.03 -2.36 -10.96
C PHE A 143 -11.88 -2.38 -9.69
N GLU A 144 -12.70 -1.37 -9.42
CA GLU A 144 -13.50 -1.30 -8.20
C GLU A 144 -14.49 -2.48 -8.09
N PHE A 145 -15.00 -2.96 -9.23
CA PHE A 145 -15.88 -4.12 -9.31
C PHE A 145 -15.18 -5.43 -8.94
N ILE A 146 -13.95 -5.65 -9.43
CA ILE A 146 -13.17 -6.88 -9.21
C ILE A 146 -12.23 -6.78 -8.00
N SER A 147 -12.09 -5.59 -7.41
CA SER A 147 -11.04 -5.36 -6.42
C SER A 147 -11.28 -6.22 -5.18
N PRO A 148 -10.26 -6.97 -4.73
CA PRO A 148 -10.36 -7.70 -3.48
C PRO A 148 -10.57 -6.79 -2.28
N ILE A 149 -10.15 -5.52 -2.38
CA ILE A 149 -10.37 -4.50 -1.35
C ILE A 149 -11.87 -4.29 -1.14
N SER A 150 -12.62 -4.03 -2.21
CA SER A 150 -14.08 -3.86 -2.15
C SER A 150 -14.77 -5.15 -1.74
N MET A 151 -14.29 -6.31 -2.20
CA MET A 151 -14.84 -7.61 -1.82
C MET A 151 -14.70 -7.89 -0.32
N VAL A 152 -13.54 -7.58 0.27
CA VAL A 152 -13.31 -7.71 1.72
C VAL A 152 -14.18 -6.73 2.51
N HIS A 153 -14.26 -5.48 2.06
CA HIS A 153 -15.11 -4.48 2.72
C HIS A 153 -16.59 -4.87 2.70
N ARG A 154 -17.11 -5.29 1.54
CA ARG A 154 -18.50 -5.76 1.40
C ARG A 154 -18.74 -7.04 2.22
N GLY A 155 -17.80 -7.98 2.23
CA GLY A 155 -17.91 -9.21 3.02
C GLY A 155 -17.92 -8.98 4.53
N LEU A 156 -17.26 -7.92 5.01
CA LEU A 156 -17.31 -7.54 6.42
C LEU A 156 -18.60 -6.81 6.80
N VAL A 157 -19.13 -5.96 5.92
CA VAL A 157 -20.36 -5.20 6.20
C VAL A 157 -21.61 -6.06 6.06
N PHE A 158 -21.71 -6.88 5.01
CA PHE A 158 -22.94 -7.60 4.66
C PHE A 158 -22.93 -9.10 5.04
N GLY A 159 -21.85 -9.60 5.65
CA GLY A 159 -21.74 -11.00 6.09
C GLY A 159 -21.26 -12.00 5.02
N MET A 160 -21.11 -13.28 5.43
CA MET A 160 -20.46 -14.38 4.69
C MET A 160 -20.88 -14.46 3.21
N GLY A 161 -19.94 -14.21 2.29
CA GLY A 161 -20.14 -14.30 0.85
C GLY A 161 -18.82 -14.26 0.06
N PHE A 162 -18.87 -13.84 -1.22
CA PHE A 162 -17.75 -13.76 -2.17
C PHE A 162 -16.46 -13.08 -1.63
N GLY A 163 -16.58 -12.21 -0.62
CA GLY A 163 -15.45 -11.53 0.02
C GLY A 163 -14.39 -12.47 0.60
N TYR A 164 -14.80 -13.55 1.25
CA TYR A 164 -13.87 -14.53 1.84
C TYR A 164 -13.14 -15.36 0.78
N GLY A 165 -13.79 -15.62 -0.36
CA GLY A 165 -13.16 -16.28 -1.49
C GLY A 165 -11.95 -15.49 -2.00
N ALA A 166 -12.09 -14.18 -2.16
CA ALA A 166 -10.98 -13.31 -2.57
C ALA A 166 -9.82 -13.31 -1.56
N ILE A 167 -10.13 -13.31 -0.26
CA ILE A 167 -9.11 -13.42 0.82
C ILE A 167 -8.32 -14.71 0.67
N VAL A 168 -9.00 -15.85 0.55
CA VAL A 168 -8.38 -17.17 0.45
C VAL A 168 -7.56 -17.27 -0.82
N ILE A 169 -8.09 -16.82 -1.96
CA ILE A 169 -7.37 -16.84 -3.24
C ILE A 169 -6.09 -16.02 -3.17
N ILE A 170 -6.15 -14.77 -2.68
CA ILE A 170 -4.94 -13.94 -2.52
C ILE A 170 -3.97 -14.59 -1.54
N PHE A 171 -4.47 -15.09 -0.41
CA PHE A 171 -3.63 -15.74 0.58
C PHE A 171 -2.88 -16.93 0.00
N LEU A 172 -3.57 -17.83 -0.70
CA LEU A 172 -2.99 -19.01 -1.34
C LEU A 172 -2.03 -18.62 -2.48
N PHE A 173 -2.40 -17.64 -3.30
CA PHE A 173 -1.54 -17.12 -4.36
C PHE A 173 -0.24 -16.53 -3.78
N ASP A 174 -0.37 -15.70 -2.76
CA ASP A 174 0.77 -15.09 -2.07
C ASP A 174 1.56 -16.13 -1.28
N LEU A 175 0.97 -17.25 -0.81
CA LEU A 175 1.64 -18.31 -0.04
C LEU A 175 2.34 -19.36 -0.91
N PHE A 176 1.77 -19.73 -2.04
CA PHE A 176 2.26 -20.83 -2.89
C PHE A 176 2.85 -20.38 -4.22
N VAL A 177 2.49 -19.22 -4.77
CA VAL A 177 2.92 -18.83 -6.12
C VAL A 177 4.01 -17.77 -6.08
N LEU A 178 3.76 -16.63 -5.42
CA LEU A 178 4.67 -15.47 -5.42
C LEU A 178 4.71 -14.77 -4.07
N LYS A 179 5.91 -14.46 -3.55
CA LYS A 179 6.07 -13.63 -2.33
C LYS A 179 5.55 -12.23 -2.62
N ASN A 180 4.50 -11.79 -1.91
CA ASN A 180 3.77 -10.53 -2.21
C ASN A 180 3.29 -10.47 -3.66
N GLY A 181 2.73 -11.56 -4.20
CA GLY A 181 2.27 -11.63 -5.58
C GLY A 181 1.24 -10.55 -5.90
N TRP A 182 0.15 -10.49 -5.13
CA TRP A 182 -0.93 -9.54 -5.39
C TRP A 182 -0.48 -8.09 -5.22
N CYS A 183 -0.03 -7.72 -4.01
CA CYS A 183 0.35 -6.34 -3.67
C CYS A 183 1.62 -5.85 -4.38
N GLY A 184 2.53 -6.75 -4.76
CA GLY A 184 3.80 -6.40 -5.42
C GLY A 184 3.72 -6.38 -6.95
N HIS A 185 2.96 -7.29 -7.56
CA HIS A 185 3.04 -7.55 -9.00
C HIS A 185 1.74 -7.34 -9.77
N ILE A 186 0.57 -7.40 -9.13
CA ILE A 186 -0.72 -7.39 -9.85
C ILE A 186 -1.53 -6.13 -9.55
N CYS A 187 -1.56 -5.67 -8.29
CA CYS A 187 -2.45 -4.62 -7.83
C CYS A 187 -2.24 -3.28 -8.57
N PRO A 188 -3.21 -2.83 -9.41
CA PRO A 188 -3.08 -1.59 -10.19
C PRO A 188 -3.13 -0.35 -9.29
N LEU A 189 -3.91 -0.40 -8.20
CA LEU A 189 -3.93 0.65 -7.19
C LEU A 189 -2.54 0.87 -6.59
N GLY A 190 -1.80 -0.22 -6.33
CA GLY A 190 -0.40 -0.15 -5.90
C GLY A 190 0.53 0.52 -6.92
N ALA A 191 0.27 0.31 -8.21
CA ALA A 191 1.01 0.93 -9.31
C ALA A 191 0.75 2.43 -9.40
N PHE A 192 -0.52 2.84 -9.32
CA PHE A 192 -0.92 4.24 -9.31
C PHE A 192 -0.27 5.01 -8.15
N TYR A 193 -0.37 4.47 -6.93
CA TYR A 193 0.23 5.09 -5.75
C TYR A 193 1.77 5.09 -5.78
N SER A 194 2.42 4.16 -6.50
CA SER A 194 3.86 4.21 -6.72
C SER A 194 4.30 5.42 -7.54
N MET A 195 3.51 5.76 -8.55
CA MET A 195 3.78 6.94 -9.38
C MET A 195 3.66 8.22 -8.56
N ALA A 196 2.60 8.32 -7.74
CA ALA A 196 2.44 9.44 -6.80
C ALA A 196 3.56 9.48 -5.74
N ALA A 197 4.04 8.32 -5.29
CA ALA A 197 5.09 8.22 -4.26
C ALA A 197 6.45 8.79 -4.67
N LYS A 198 6.73 8.97 -5.97
CA LYS A 198 7.99 9.58 -6.43
C LYS A 198 8.17 11.00 -5.86
N PHE A 199 7.07 11.70 -5.64
CA PHE A 199 7.03 13.07 -5.11
C PHE A 199 6.95 13.12 -3.59
N SER A 200 7.04 11.99 -2.89
CA SER A 200 6.80 12.00 -1.45
C SER A 200 7.86 12.76 -0.66
N LEU A 201 7.40 13.48 0.37
CA LEU A 201 8.26 14.20 1.31
C LEU A 201 8.93 13.22 2.29
N ILE A 202 8.14 12.40 2.96
CA ILE A 202 8.68 11.45 3.93
C ILE A 202 9.24 10.22 3.19
N LYS A 203 10.51 9.91 3.47
CA LYS A 203 11.24 8.77 2.90
C LYS A 203 12.05 8.06 3.98
N VAL A 204 12.41 6.81 3.74
CA VAL A 204 13.35 6.08 4.60
C VAL A 204 14.77 6.46 4.19
N ALA A 205 15.55 7.03 5.10
CA ALA A 205 16.97 7.32 4.94
C ALA A 205 17.81 6.11 5.33
N HIS A 206 18.91 5.89 4.62
CA HIS A 206 19.96 4.96 4.98
C HIS A 206 21.23 5.72 5.35
N ASP A 207 21.89 5.30 6.43
CA ASP A 207 23.20 5.76 6.86
C ASP A 207 24.22 4.63 6.71
N ALA A 208 25.09 4.76 5.71
CA ALA A 208 26.11 3.75 5.40
C ALA A 208 27.18 3.63 6.50
N GLN A 209 27.42 4.67 7.32
CA GLN A 209 28.44 4.62 8.37
C GLN A 209 28.02 3.74 9.54
N LYS A 210 26.71 3.67 9.81
CA LYS A 210 26.14 2.83 10.87
C LYS A 210 25.80 1.41 10.39
N CYS A 211 25.76 1.17 9.08
CA CYS A 211 25.29 -0.09 8.54
C CYS A 211 26.34 -1.20 8.66
N THR A 212 26.01 -2.29 9.34
CA THR A 212 26.87 -3.50 9.42
C THR A 212 26.72 -4.47 8.25
N ALA A 213 25.91 -4.12 7.24
CA ALA A 213 25.62 -4.97 6.08
C ALA A 213 25.04 -6.37 6.42
N CYS A 214 24.29 -6.50 7.53
CA CYS A 214 23.65 -7.76 7.94
C CYS A 214 22.53 -8.25 7.00
N MET A 215 22.04 -7.40 6.10
CA MET A 215 21.01 -7.67 5.08
C MET A 215 19.62 -8.06 5.59
N GLU A 216 19.39 -8.11 6.90
CA GLU A 216 18.07 -8.42 7.49
C GLU A 216 16.97 -7.50 6.95
N CYS A 217 17.27 -6.21 6.74
CA CYS A 217 16.35 -5.22 6.19
C CYS A 217 15.81 -5.60 4.79
N LYS A 218 16.62 -6.26 3.95
CA LYS A 218 16.21 -6.74 2.62
C LYS A 218 15.33 -7.98 2.71
N ASP A 219 15.55 -8.85 3.68
CA ASP A 219 14.79 -10.09 3.84
C ASP A 219 13.33 -9.84 4.26
N VAL A 220 13.14 -8.89 5.18
CA VAL A 220 11.80 -8.48 5.65
C VAL A 220 11.09 -7.52 4.69
N CYS A 221 11.81 -6.81 3.82
CA CYS A 221 11.19 -5.88 2.88
C CYS A 221 10.30 -6.61 1.84
N PRO A 222 9.03 -6.19 1.64
CA PRO A 222 8.19 -6.76 0.59
C PRO A 222 8.66 -6.39 -0.83
N GLU A 223 9.37 -5.27 -0.96
CA GLU A 223 9.89 -4.68 -2.19
C GLU A 223 11.42 -4.54 -2.08
N SER A 224 12.14 -5.64 -1.83
CA SER A 224 13.57 -5.60 -1.48
C SER A 224 14.46 -4.85 -2.48
N GLN A 225 14.05 -4.75 -3.74
CA GLN A 225 14.77 -4.00 -4.77
C GLN A 225 14.84 -2.48 -4.50
N VAL A 226 13.94 -1.93 -3.67
CA VAL A 226 13.99 -0.50 -3.30
C VAL A 226 15.15 -0.18 -2.38
N LEU A 227 15.70 -1.19 -1.70
CA LEU A 227 16.81 -1.08 -0.74
C LEU A 227 18.17 -1.32 -1.42
N PHE A 228 18.36 -0.79 -2.63
CA PHE A 228 19.60 -0.98 -3.41
C PHE A 228 20.82 -0.28 -2.79
N MET A 229 20.60 0.77 -2.00
CA MET A 229 21.63 1.59 -1.33
C MET A 229 22.27 0.94 -0.10
N ILE A 230 21.66 -0.12 0.45
CA ILE A 230 22.18 -0.81 1.63
C ILE A 230 23.59 -1.32 1.36
N ASN A 231 24.51 -1.01 2.28
CA ASN A 231 25.95 -1.28 2.18
C ASN A 231 26.68 -0.55 1.04
N LYS A 232 26.10 0.55 0.50
CA LYS A 232 26.71 1.32 -0.59
C LYS A 232 26.75 2.81 -0.32
N GLU A 233 25.59 3.43 -0.13
CA GLU A 233 25.43 4.89 -0.15
C GLU A 233 24.49 5.36 0.96
N SER A 234 24.79 6.51 1.57
CA SER A 234 23.94 7.17 2.57
C SER A 234 22.84 8.02 1.91
N ILE A 235 21.92 7.37 1.19
CA ILE A 235 20.83 8.04 0.47
C ILE A 235 19.45 7.57 0.93
N PRO A 236 18.40 8.41 0.81
CA PRO A 236 17.04 7.96 1.05
C PRO A 236 16.54 7.02 -0.05
N VAL A 237 15.49 6.26 0.26
CA VAL A 237 14.82 5.38 -0.70
C VAL A 237 14.14 6.21 -1.78
N LEU A 238 14.79 6.31 -2.94
CA LEU A 238 14.32 7.13 -4.07
C LEU A 238 13.15 6.50 -4.84
N SER A 239 13.02 5.17 -4.78
CA SER A 239 11.98 4.44 -5.51
C SER A 239 10.57 4.73 -4.94
N GLY A 240 9.63 5.04 -5.83
CA GLY A 240 8.20 5.15 -5.50
C GLY A 240 7.56 3.83 -5.04
N GLU A 241 8.27 2.71 -5.21
CA GLU A 241 7.80 1.40 -4.80
C GLU A 241 7.83 1.14 -3.30
N CYS A 242 8.54 1.99 -2.55
CA CYS A 242 8.57 1.87 -1.11
C CYS A 242 7.17 2.09 -0.53
N THR A 243 6.63 1.08 0.16
CA THR A 243 5.31 1.16 0.81
C THR A 243 5.33 1.91 2.15
N SER A 244 6.46 2.53 2.52
CA SER A 244 6.66 3.21 3.82
C SER A 244 6.18 2.39 5.03
N CYS A 245 6.40 1.07 5.00
CA CYS A 245 5.90 0.14 6.02
C CYS A 245 6.78 0.04 7.28
N ALA A 246 7.93 0.70 7.27
CA ALA A 246 8.91 0.78 8.37
C ALA A 246 9.50 -0.55 8.88
N ARG A 247 9.21 -1.69 8.25
CA ARG A 247 9.73 -2.98 8.72
C ARG A 247 11.26 -3.07 8.70
N CYS A 248 11.89 -2.38 7.75
CA CYS A 248 13.34 -2.28 7.65
C CYS A 248 13.94 -1.45 8.79
N ILE A 249 13.21 -0.46 9.32
CA ILE A 249 13.59 0.33 10.50
C ILE A 249 13.46 -0.53 11.75
N GLU A 250 12.40 -1.35 11.86
CA GLU A 250 12.17 -2.21 13.05
C GLU A 250 13.20 -3.32 13.23
N VAL A 251 13.73 -3.86 12.14
CA VAL A 251 14.70 -4.96 12.19
C VAL A 251 16.14 -4.48 12.33
N CYS A 252 16.43 -3.21 12.00
CA CYS A 252 17.78 -2.67 12.03
C CYS A 252 18.22 -2.44 13.47
N ASN A 253 19.16 -3.25 13.97
CA ASN A 253 19.72 -3.09 15.31
C ASN A 253 20.76 -1.95 15.41
N ASP A 254 21.27 -1.48 14.26
CA ASP A 254 22.32 -0.46 14.19
C ASP A 254 21.78 0.98 14.03
N ASP A 255 20.45 1.15 14.06
CA ASP A 255 19.77 2.44 13.80
C ASP A 255 20.21 3.13 12.49
N ALA A 256 20.67 2.35 11.50
CA ALA A 256 21.12 2.82 10.19
C ALA A 256 19.97 3.20 9.24
N LEU A 257 18.72 2.93 9.61
CA LEU A 257 17.52 3.23 8.82
C LEU A 257 16.52 4.02 9.65
N ASN A 258 16.11 5.20 9.16
CA ASN A 258 15.14 6.05 9.84
C ASN A 258 14.23 6.78 8.85
N PHE A 259 13.06 7.25 9.29
CA PHE A 259 12.27 8.17 8.49
C PHE A 259 12.92 9.55 8.49
N THR A 260 13.04 10.13 7.30
CA THR A 260 13.49 11.51 7.10
C THR A 260 12.51 12.28 6.23
N ILE A 261 12.51 13.59 6.37
CA ILE A 261 11.82 14.49 5.45
C ILE A 261 12.82 14.82 4.34
N ARG A 262 12.41 14.61 3.10
CA ARG A 262 13.17 14.99 1.91
C ARG A 262 13.36 16.51 1.96
N ASN A 263 14.55 16.96 2.31
CA ASN A 263 14.93 18.35 2.16
C ASN A 263 14.89 18.70 0.66
N PHE A 264 14.06 19.69 0.30
CA PHE A 264 14.08 20.32 -1.03
C PHE A 264 15.28 21.24 -1.22
N LYS A 265 16.01 21.55 -0.14
CA LYS A 265 17.29 22.24 -0.22
C LYS A 265 18.30 21.27 -0.79
N GLY A 266 18.69 21.49 -2.05
CA GLY A 266 19.81 20.81 -2.66
C GLY A 266 21.01 20.92 -1.72
N GLU A 267 21.49 19.77 -1.24
CA GLU A 267 22.83 19.68 -0.70
C GLU A 267 23.79 19.95 -1.86
N LYS A 268 24.20 21.22 -1.98
CA LYS A 268 25.59 21.50 -2.33
C LYS A 268 26.44 20.88 -1.23
N ASN A 269 26.79 19.61 -1.41
CA ASN A 269 27.94 19.01 -0.77
C ASN A 269 29.15 19.35 -1.64
N GLU A 270 29.83 20.46 -1.36
CA GLU A 270 31.24 20.61 -1.72
C GLU A 270 31.98 21.29 -0.56
N THR A 271 32.89 20.50 0.03
CA THR A 271 34.07 20.82 0.84
C THR A 271 33.90 21.48 2.20
#